data_AF-A0A0Q6GAN0-F1
#
_entry.id   AF-A0A0Q6GAN0-F1
#
_cell.length_a   1.000
_cell.length_b   1.000
_cell.length_c   1.000
_cell.angle_alpha   90.00
_cell.angle_beta   90.00
_cell.angle_gamma   90.00
#
_symmetry.space_group_name_H-M   'P 1'
#
loop_
_entity.id
_entity.type
_entity.pdbx_description
1 polymer ?
#
loop_
_entity_poly.entity_id
_entity_poly.type
_entity_poly.pdbx_seq_one_letter_code
_entity_poly.pdbx_strand_id
1 'polypeptide(L)'
;MSDAHGVARDQLRSFIERIERLEEEKKTIADDIKDVYGEAKGTGFDTKILKKVIAIRKQDKDERMEQEAILDTYLAALGMIDAPDAE
;
A
#
# COMPACT_ATOMS: atom_id res chain seq x y z
N MET A 1 7.83 -14.81 45.11
CA MET A 1 8.31 -14.56 43.73
C MET A 1 7.47 -15.29 42.66
N SER A 2 6.39 -15.99 43.01
CA SER A 2 5.51 -16.70 42.06
C SER A 2 4.53 -15.81 41.30
N ASP A 3 4.03 -14.75 41.92
CA ASP A 3 2.89 -13.99 41.39
C ASP A 3 3.27 -13.10 40.19
N ALA A 4 4.49 -12.54 40.20
CA ALA A 4 5.00 -11.73 39.10
C ALA A 4 5.21 -12.55 37.80
N HIS A 5 5.58 -13.84 37.92
CA HIS A 5 5.72 -14.73 36.76
C HIS A 5 4.37 -15.14 36.17
N GLY A 6 3.34 -15.30 37.02
CA GLY A 6 1.95 -15.53 36.57
C GLY A 6 1.40 -14.34 35.80
N VAL A 7 1.53 -13.13 36.34
CA VAL A 7 1.07 -11.89 35.69
C VAL A 7 1.77 -11.67 34.34
N ALA A 8 3.09 -11.88 34.26
CA ALA A 8 3.84 -11.75 33.00
C ALA A 8 3.38 -12.78 31.94
N ARG A 9 3.07 -14.02 32.35
CA ARG A 9 2.56 -15.06 31.46
C ARG A 9 1.18 -14.71 30.90
N ASP A 10 0.29 -14.17 31.73
CA ASP A 10 -1.07 -13.83 31.29
C ASP A 10 -1.08 -12.60 30.38
N GLN A 11 -0.22 -11.61 30.62
CA GLN A 11 -0.02 -10.49 29.69
C GLN A 11 0.52 -10.95 28.33
N LEU A 12 1.52 -11.83 28.32
CA LEU A 12 2.05 -12.40 27.08
C LEU A 12 0.97 -13.14 26.29
N ARG A 13 0.16 -13.98 26.97
CA ARG A 13 -0.97 -14.67 26.35
C ARG A 13 -1.95 -13.67 25.73
N SER A 14 -2.33 -12.62 26.46
CA SER A 14 -3.24 -11.59 25.96
C SER A 14 -2.70 -10.87 24.71
N PHE A 15 -1.40 -10.58 24.64
CA PHE A 15 -0.81 -10.00 23.44
C PHE A 15 -0.87 -10.95 22.25
N ILE A 16 -0.51 -12.22 22.45
CA ILE A 16 -0.53 -13.24 21.38
C ILE A 16 -1.93 -13.40 20.82
N GLU A 17 -2.94 -13.63 21.66
CA GLU A 17 -4.32 -13.84 21.24
C GLU A 17 -4.87 -12.63 20.46
N ARG A 18 -4.51 -11.40 20.88
CA ARG A 18 -4.89 -10.18 20.17
C ARG A 18 -4.21 -10.07 18.80
N ILE A 19 -2.94 -10.45 18.70
CA ILE A 19 -2.19 -10.43 17.42
C ILE A 19 -2.73 -11.48 16.47
N GLU A 20 -3.00 -12.70 16.94
CA GLU A 20 -3.56 -13.79 16.12
C GLU A 20 -4.91 -13.38 15.52
N ARG A 21 -5.79 -12.79 16.32
CA ARG A 21 -7.06 -12.24 15.81
C ARG A 21 -6.85 -11.17 14.74
N LEU A 22 -5.90 -10.25 14.96
CA LEU A 22 -5.59 -9.19 13.98
C LEU A 22 -4.99 -9.77 12.68
N GLU A 23 -4.20 -10.84 12.75
CA GLU A 23 -3.67 -11.53 11.56
C GLU A 23 -4.78 -12.27 10.79
N GLU A 24 -5.77 -12.85 11.48
CA GLU A 24 -6.98 -13.42 10.84
C GLU A 24 -7.83 -12.35 10.14
N GLU A 25 -8.06 -11.20 10.79
CA GLU A 25 -8.77 -10.06 10.21
C GLU A 25 -8.03 -9.52 8.97
N LYS A 26 -6.70 -9.36 9.08
CA LYS A 26 -5.84 -8.94 7.97
C LYS A 26 -5.87 -9.91 6.80
N LYS A 27 -5.93 -11.22 7.06
CA LYS A 27 -6.07 -12.24 6.03
C LYS A 27 -7.40 -12.11 5.30
N THR A 28 -8.50 -11.98 6.04
CA THR A 28 -9.84 -11.76 5.45
C THR A 28 -9.85 -10.54 4.55
N ILE A 29 -9.31 -9.42 5.01
CA ILE A 29 -9.21 -8.18 4.22
C ILE A 29 -8.33 -8.39 2.97
N ALA A 30 -7.23 -9.14 3.09
CA ALA A 30 -6.35 -9.41 1.96
C ALA A 30 -7.04 -10.28 0.89
N ASP A 31 -7.85 -11.26 1.31
CA ASP A 31 -8.65 -12.09 0.42
C ASP A 31 -9.74 -11.26 -0.27
N ASP A 32 -10.46 -10.39 0.45
CA ASP A 32 -11.43 -9.46 -0.13
C ASP A 32 -10.80 -8.53 -1.18
N ILE A 33 -9.62 -7.97 -0.89
CA ILE A 33 -8.87 -7.12 -1.84
C ILE A 33 -8.51 -7.92 -3.10
N LYS A 34 -8.13 -9.19 -2.95
CA LYS A 34 -7.77 -10.06 -4.08
C LYS A 34 -8.99 -10.33 -4.96
N ASP A 35 -10.16 -10.55 -4.36
CA ASP A 35 -11.40 -10.78 -5.09
C ASP A 35 -11.80 -9.54 -5.90
N VAL A 36 -11.69 -8.34 -5.33
CA VAL A 36 -11.92 -7.07 -6.06
C VAL A 36 -10.97 -6.91 -7.25
N TYR A 37 -9.69 -7.27 -7.11
CA TYR A 37 -8.77 -7.30 -8.26
C TYR A 37 -9.17 -8.37 -9.28
N GLY A 38 -9.71 -9.50 -8.83
CA GLY A 38 -10.27 -10.55 -9.69
C GLY A 38 -11.45 -10.04 -10.53
N GLU A 39 -12.39 -9.34 -9.90
CA GLU A 39 -13.53 -8.70 -10.56
C GLU A 39 -13.08 -7.64 -11.57
N ALA A 40 -12.14 -6.78 -11.18
CA ALA A 40 -11.56 -5.77 -12.05
C ALA A 40 -10.90 -6.41 -13.29
N LYS A 41 -10.20 -7.53 -13.10
CA LYS A 41 -9.62 -8.29 -14.22
C LYS A 41 -10.69 -8.88 -15.12
N GLY A 42 -11.74 -9.47 -14.55
CA GLY A 42 -12.87 -10.07 -15.29
C GLY A 42 -13.67 -9.04 -16.10
N THR A 43 -13.68 -7.78 -15.65
CA THR A 43 -14.31 -6.65 -16.35
C THR A 43 -13.38 -5.97 -17.37
N GLY A 44 -12.12 -6.40 -17.48
CA GLY A 44 -11.18 -5.94 -18.51
C GLY A 44 -10.15 -4.91 -18.04
N PHE A 45 -10.06 -4.59 -16.75
CA PHE A 45 -9.04 -3.69 -16.23
C PHE A 45 -7.69 -4.36 -16.03
N ASP A 46 -6.60 -3.63 -16.29
CA ASP A 46 -5.25 -4.06 -15.95
C ASP A 46 -4.98 -3.88 -14.44
N THR A 47 -5.02 -4.99 -13.71
CA THR A 47 -4.75 -5.03 -12.27
C THR A 47 -3.35 -4.54 -11.88
N LYS A 48 -2.34 -4.62 -12.75
CA LYS A 48 -1.00 -4.08 -12.51
C LYS A 48 -1.03 -2.56 -12.47
N ILE A 49 -1.78 -1.95 -13.39
CA ILE A 49 -1.97 -0.49 -13.42
C ILE A 49 -2.82 -0.03 -12.23
N LEU A 50 -3.88 -0.74 -11.86
CA LEU A 50 -4.68 -0.43 -10.67
C LEU A 50 -3.83 -0.43 -9.39
N LYS A 51 -2.94 -1.42 -9.21
CA LYS A 51 -1.99 -1.44 -8.08
C LYS A 51 -1.06 -0.23 -8.07
N LYS A 52 -0.57 0.18 -9.25
CA LYS A 52 0.26 1.40 -9.39
C LYS A 52 -0.54 2.65 -9.01
N VAL A 53 -1.78 2.77 -9.46
CA VAL A 53 -2.68 3.89 -9.09
C VAL A 53 -2.90 3.93 -7.58
N ILE A 54 -3.18 2.79 -6.94
CA ILE A 54 -3.36 2.74 -5.48
C ILE A 54 -2.08 3.12 -4.74
N ALA A 55 -0.91 2.69 -5.21
CA ALA A 55 0.38 3.09 -4.64
C ALA A 55 0.60 4.61 -4.74
N ILE A 56 0.34 5.20 -5.92
CA ILE A 56 0.42 6.66 -6.14
C ILE A 56 -0.55 7.41 -5.22
N ARG A 57 -1.77 6.89 -5.03
CA ARG A 57 -2.78 7.50 -4.17
C ARG A 57 -2.46 7.44 -2.67
N LYS A 58 -1.49 6.63 -2.26
CA LYS A 58 -1.02 6.54 -0.86
C LYS A 58 0.15 7.49 -0.58
N GLN A 59 0.79 8.03 -1.61
CA GLN A 59 1.87 9.01 -1.45
C GLN A 59 1.30 10.34 -0.97
N ASP A 60 2.12 11.11 -0.25
CA ASP A 60 1.81 12.50 0.02
C ASP A 60 1.67 13.27 -1.30
N LYS A 61 0.69 14.17 -1.37
CA LYS A 61 0.37 14.88 -2.60
C LYS A 61 1.49 15.81 -3.02
N ASP A 62 2.09 16.52 -2.07
CA ASP A 62 3.11 17.53 -2.36
C ASP A 62 4.42 16.84 -2.74
N GLU A 63 4.80 15.79 -2.01
CA GLU A 63 5.95 14.94 -2.38
C GLU A 63 5.78 14.32 -3.78
N ARG A 64 4.56 13.86 -4.13
CA ARG A 64 4.28 13.32 -5.46
C ARG A 64 4.43 14.38 -6.54
N MET A 65 3.88 15.58 -6.35
CA MET A 65 3.98 16.66 -7.34
C MET A 65 5.44 17.09 -7.55
N GLU A 66 6.23 17.17 -6.48
CA GLU A 66 7.66 17.48 -6.59
C GLU A 66 8.40 16.41 -7.40
N GLN A 67 8.17 15.12 -7.10
CA GLN A 67 8.76 14.02 -7.85
C GLN A 67 8.34 13.99 -9.32
N GLU A 68 7.06 14.25 -9.61
CA GLU A 68 6.54 14.34 -10.99
C GLU A 68 7.20 15.49 -11.75
N ALA A 69 7.35 16.68 -11.15
CA ALA A 69 8.02 17.81 -11.79
C ALA A 69 9.50 17.52 -12.12
N ILE A 70 10.21 16.85 -11.22
CA ILE A 70 11.60 16.44 -11.44
C ILE A 70 11.68 15.37 -12.54
N LEU A 71 10.79 14.38 -12.51
CA LEU A 71 10.72 13.32 -13.51
C LEU A 71 10.48 13.91 -14.90
N ASP A 72 9.50 14.81 -15.04
CA ASP A 72 9.18 15.46 -16.31
C ASP A 72 10.38 16.26 -16.83
N THR A 73 11.09 16.99 -15.94
CA THR A 73 12.32 17.69 -16.31
C THR A 73 13.37 16.73 -16.90
N TYR A 74 13.56 15.57 -16.28
CA TYR A 74 14.53 14.57 -16.75
C TYR A 74 14.09 13.88 -18.05
N LEU A 75 12.81 13.53 -18.17
CA LEU A 75 12.27 12.92 -19.39
C LEU A 75 12.35 13.89 -20.57
N ALA A 76 12.05 15.16 -20.36
CA ALA A 76 12.18 16.21 -21.38
C ALA A 76 13.65 16.39 -21.80
N ALA A 77 14.58 16.45 -20.84
CA ALA A 77 16.01 16.54 -21.14
C ALA A 77 16.55 15.33 -21.92
N LEU A 78 15.92 14.16 -21.77
CA LEU A 78 16.23 12.93 -22.51
C LEU A 78 15.44 12.80 -23.83
N GLY A 79 14.57 13.75 -24.18
CA GLY A 79 13.73 13.71 -25.37
C GLY A 79 12.71 12.57 -25.36
N MET A 80 12.33 12.09 -24.18
CA MET A 80 11.36 11.00 -23.99
C MET A 80 9.92 11.50 -23.90
N ILE A 81 9.75 12.80 -23.64
CA ILE A 81 8.48 13.52 -23.70
C ILE A 81 8.74 14.84 -24.40
N ASP A 82 7.71 15.37 -25.08
CA ASP A 82 7.77 16.74 -25.58
C ASP A 82 7.85 17.68 -24.36
N ALA A 83 8.81 18.61 -24.39
CA ALA A 83 8.85 19.66 -23.39
C ALA A 83 7.50 20.38 -23.43
N PRO A 84 6.84 20.64 -22.28
CA PRO A 84 5.59 21.40 -22.28
C PRO A 84 5.86 22.68 -23.06
N ASP A 85 5.06 22.89 -24.11
CA ASP A 85 5.28 23.88 -25.15
C ASP A 85 5.87 25.16 -24.55
N ALA A 86 7.15 25.41 -24.86
CA ALA A 86 7.76 26.70 -24.61
C ALA A 86 7.11 27.69 -25.59
N GLU A 87 5.94 28.22 -25.23
CA GLU A 87 5.49 29.51 -25.74
C GLU A 87 6.34 30.65 -25.16
#